data_AF-A0A8X7Z2L3-F1
#
_entry.id   AF-A0A8X7Z2L3-F1
#
_cell.length_a   1.000
_cell.length_b   1.000
_cell.length_c   1.000
_cell.angle_alpha   90.00
_cell.angle_beta   90.00
_cell.angle_gamma   90.00
#
_symmetry.space_group_name_H-M   'P 1'
#
loop_
_entity.id
_entity.type
_entity.pdbx_description
1 polymer ?
#
loop_
_entity_poly.entity_id
_entity_poly.type
_entity_poly.pdbx_seq_one_letter_code
_entity_poly.pdbx_strand_id
1 'polypeptide(L)'
;MQLIEAHRNATVRELNMQLTQVVNQFEIEKKRGEELSQMRKAGQSQCWWEAPVEELTLPQMEQLKASLEGLKMNVTKQAQKLLIENPGPPQFFASSSSGGIFPYDRKVGGFNPNMVLPQYDYNNPGYRRGFF
;
A
#
# COMPACT_ATOMS: atom_id res chain seq x y z
N MET A 1 -30.88 -4.05 41.34
CA MET A 1 -30.83 -5.08 40.29
C MET A 1 -30.74 -4.49 38.88
N GLN A 2 -31.63 -3.57 38.48
CA GLN A 2 -31.70 -3.02 37.11
C GLN A 2 -30.40 -2.34 36.60
N LEU A 3 -29.65 -1.62 37.44
CA LEU A 3 -28.40 -0.97 37.02
C LEU A 3 -27.30 -1.97 36.61
N ILE A 4 -27.21 -3.09 37.33
CA ILE A 4 -26.22 -4.15 37.06
C ILE A 4 -26.55 -4.84 35.73
N GLU A 5 -27.85 -5.09 35.49
CA GLU A 5 -28.33 -5.65 34.23
C GLU A 5 -28.14 -4.69 33.05
N ALA A 6 -28.43 -3.39 33.25
CA ALA A 6 -28.20 -2.37 32.24
C ALA A 6 -26.72 -2.25 31.86
N HIS A 7 -25.83 -2.30 32.85
CA HIS A 7 -24.39 -2.29 32.62
C HIS A 7 -23.93 -3.53 31.84
N ARG A 8 -24.33 -4.73 32.26
CA ARG A 8 -24.03 -5.99 31.54
C ARG A 8 -24.52 -5.94 30.09
N ASN A 9 -25.75 -5.47 29.87
CA ASN A 9 -26.32 -5.38 28.53
C ASN A 9 -25.58 -4.34 27.66
N ALA A 10 -25.18 -3.20 28.23
CA ALA A 10 -24.35 -2.22 27.53
C ALA A 10 -22.99 -2.82 27.11
N THR A 11 -22.32 -3.56 28.00
CA THR A 11 -21.07 -4.26 27.66
C THR A 11 -21.25 -5.28 26.55
N VAL A 12 -22.34 -6.07 26.59
CA VAL A 12 -22.64 -7.05 25.54
C VAL A 12 -22.87 -6.36 24.19
N ARG A 13 -23.61 -5.24 24.17
CA ARG A 13 -23.84 -4.47 22.93
C ARG A 13 -22.55 -3.91 22.37
N GLU A 14 -21.68 -3.37 23.21
CA GLU A 14 -20.37 -2.86 22.81
C GLU A 14 -19.52 -3.97 22.18
N LEU A 15 -19.41 -5.13 22.85
CA LEU A 15 -18.66 -6.27 22.34
C LEU A 15 -19.22 -6.80 21.02
N ASN A 16 -20.56 -6.84 20.87
CA ASN A 16 -21.19 -7.23 19.60
C ASN A 16 -20.90 -6.24 18.47
N MET A 17 -20.85 -4.94 18.77
CA MET A 17 -20.48 -3.92 17.80
C MET A 17 -19.02 -4.10 17.35
N GLN A 18 -18.10 -4.27 18.30
CA GLN A 18 -16.69 -4.52 18.01
C GLN A 18 -16.49 -5.80 17.19
N LEU A 19 -17.19 -6.89 17.56
CA LEU A 19 -17.15 -8.14 16.80
C LEU A 19 -17.61 -7.93 15.36
N THR A 20 -18.73 -7.22 15.17
CA THR A 20 -19.27 -6.92 13.82
C THR A 20 -18.27 -6.11 13.00
N GLN A 21 -17.62 -5.12 13.62
CA GLN A 21 -16.60 -4.32 12.96
C GLN A 21 -15.41 -5.17 12.51
N VAL A 22 -14.86 -6.02 13.40
CA VAL A 22 -13.73 -6.89 13.08
C VAL A 22 -14.09 -7.90 12.00
N VAL A 23 -15.29 -8.48 12.05
CA VAL A 23 -15.77 -9.41 11.00
C VAL A 23 -15.84 -8.72 9.65
N ASN A 24 -16.40 -7.51 9.58
CA ASN A 24 -16.47 -6.75 8.34
C ASN A 24 -15.07 -6.43 7.77
N GLN A 25 -14.13 -6.01 8.63
CA GLN A 25 -12.74 -5.77 8.19
C GLN A 25 -12.08 -7.03 7.66
N PHE A 26 -12.32 -8.17 8.33
CA PHE A 26 -11.82 -9.46 7.87
C PHE A 26 -12.39 -9.86 6.51
N GLU A 27 -13.70 -9.66 6.30
CA GLU A 27 -14.34 -9.95 5.01
C GLU A 27 -13.80 -9.08 3.88
N ILE A 28 -13.56 -7.79 4.14
CA ILE A 28 -12.94 -6.88 3.17
C ILE A 28 -11.54 -7.37 2.79
N GLU A 29 -10.70 -7.70 3.77
CA GLU A 29 -9.33 -8.15 3.49
C GLU A 29 -9.32 -9.53 2.82
N LYS A 30 -10.26 -10.41 3.17
CA LYS A 30 -10.46 -11.69 2.48
C LYS A 30 -10.78 -11.48 1.01
N LYS A 31 -11.74 -10.60 0.69
CA LYS A 31 -12.11 -10.28 -0.69
C LYS A 31 -10.92 -9.69 -1.46
N ARG A 32 -10.17 -8.78 -0.85
CA ARG A 32 -8.94 -8.23 -1.44
C ARG A 32 -7.92 -9.31 -1.74
N GLY A 33 -7.73 -10.27 -0.82
CA GLY A 33 -6.87 -11.44 -1.04
C GLY A 33 -7.32 -12.31 -2.22
N GLU A 34 -8.63 -12.53 -2.36
CA GLU A 34 -9.22 -13.26 -3.49
C GLU A 34 -8.98 -12.53 -4.82
N GLU A 35 -9.19 -11.21 -4.87
CA GLU A 35 -8.93 -10.38 -6.06
C GLU A 35 -7.44 -10.42 -6.47
N LEU A 36 -6.52 -10.31 -5.51
CA LEU A 36 -5.09 -10.44 -5.77
C LEU A 36 -4.70 -11.84 -6.29
N SER A 37 -5.34 -12.88 -5.75
CA SER A 37 -5.13 -14.25 -6.22
C SER A 37 -5.61 -14.42 -7.66
N GLN A 38 -6.77 -13.86 -8.01
CA GLN A 38 -7.28 -13.90 -9.38
C GLN A 38 -6.37 -13.13 -10.35
N MET A 39 -5.93 -11.92 -9.97
CA MET A 39 -5.02 -11.13 -10.79
C MET A 39 -3.71 -11.88 -11.07
N ARG A 40 -3.14 -12.55 -10.05
CA ARG A 40 -1.95 -13.39 -10.22
C ARG A 40 -2.20 -14.55 -11.19
N LYS A 41 -3.32 -15.26 -11.04
CA LYS A 41 -3.68 -16.39 -11.93
C LYS A 41 -3.89 -15.91 -13.37
N ALA A 42 -4.52 -14.76 -13.55
CA ALA A 42 -4.70 -14.16 -14.87
C ALA A 42 -3.36 -13.79 -15.51
N GLY A 43 -2.44 -13.18 -14.74
CA GLY A 43 -1.10 -12.86 -15.20
C GLY A 43 -0.28 -14.09 -15.57
N GLN A 44 -0.32 -15.16 -14.76
CA GLN A 44 0.30 -16.46 -15.07
C GLN A 44 -0.20 -17.08 -16.38
N SER A 45 -1.49 -16.89 -16.71
CA SER A 45 -2.05 -17.41 -17.96
C SER A 45 -1.58 -16.66 -19.22
N GLN A 46 -1.13 -15.40 -19.05
CA GLN A 46 -0.75 -14.51 -20.15
C GLN A 46 0.78 -14.38 -20.29
N CYS A 47 1.50 -14.47 -19.18
CA CYS A 47 2.93 -14.20 -19.07
C CYS A 47 3.62 -15.38 -18.39
N TRP A 48 4.45 -16.10 -19.15
CA TRP A 48 5.20 -17.24 -18.60
C TRP A 48 6.16 -16.86 -17.47
N TRP A 49 6.66 -15.62 -17.43
CA TRP A 49 7.58 -15.14 -16.40
C TRP A 49 6.90 -14.81 -15.06
N GLU A 50 5.56 -14.83 -15.01
CA GLU A 50 4.78 -14.70 -13.77
C GLU A 50 4.51 -16.05 -13.08
N ALA A 51 4.93 -17.16 -13.71
CA ALA A 51 4.87 -18.48 -13.09
C ALA A 51 5.74 -18.54 -11.82
N PRO A 52 5.40 -19.40 -10.84
CA PRO A 52 6.25 -19.68 -9.69
C PRO A 52 7.68 -20.04 -10.13
N VAL A 53 8.68 -19.67 -9.34
CA VAL A 53 10.09 -19.93 -9.66
C VAL A 53 10.35 -21.43 -9.82
N GLU A 54 9.62 -22.25 -9.07
CA GLU A 54 9.68 -23.71 -9.11
C GLU A 54 9.17 -24.29 -10.44
N GLU A 55 8.35 -23.54 -11.19
CA GLU A 55 7.77 -23.95 -12.47
C GLU A 55 8.55 -23.40 -13.67
N LEU A 56 9.51 -22.50 -13.45
CA LEU A 56 10.35 -21.93 -14.51
C LEU A 56 11.46 -22.91 -14.91
N THR A 57 11.60 -23.13 -16.21
CA THR A 57 12.73 -23.89 -16.75
C THR A 57 14.03 -23.08 -16.65
N LEU A 58 15.18 -23.76 -16.59
CA LEU A 58 16.49 -23.08 -16.52
C LEU A 58 16.68 -22.04 -17.65
N PRO A 59 16.37 -22.32 -18.93
CA PRO A 59 16.52 -21.32 -19.99
C PRO A 59 15.60 -20.10 -19.81
N GLN A 60 14.37 -20.31 -19.35
CA GLN A 60 13.43 -19.23 -19.05
C GLN A 60 13.95 -18.33 -17.92
N MET A 61 14.53 -18.95 -16.89
CA MET A 61 15.09 -18.24 -15.75
C MET A 61 16.35 -17.42 -16.14
N GLU A 62 17.21 -17.98 -16.99
CA GLU A 62 18.36 -17.27 -17.55
C GLU A 62 17.92 -16.08 -18.42
N GLN A 63 16.92 -16.29 -19.29
CA GLN A 63 16.35 -15.23 -20.12
C GLN A 63 15.71 -14.13 -19.26
N LEU A 64 14.97 -14.50 -18.22
CA LEU A 64 14.36 -13.55 -17.29
C LEU A 64 15.42 -12.72 -16.56
N LYS A 65 16.48 -13.37 -16.07
CA LYS A 65 17.62 -12.69 -15.43
C LYS A 65 18.25 -11.67 -16.38
N ALA A 66 18.60 -12.06 -17.59
CA ALA A 66 19.21 -11.17 -18.59
C ALA A 66 18.29 -9.99 -18.92
N SER A 67 16.98 -10.23 -19.05
CA SER A 67 15.98 -9.19 -19.31
C SER A 67 15.89 -8.17 -18.16
N LEU A 68 15.90 -8.65 -16.92
CA LEU A 68 15.88 -7.79 -15.72
C LEU A 68 17.16 -6.98 -15.56
N GLU A 69 18.33 -7.56 -15.86
CA GLU A 69 19.60 -6.84 -15.87
C GLU A 69 19.60 -5.73 -16.93
N GLY A 70 19.10 -6.01 -18.13
CA GLY A 70 18.93 -5.01 -19.19
C GLY A 70 17.94 -3.90 -18.80
N LEU A 71 16.81 -4.26 -18.19
CA LEU A 71 15.84 -3.30 -17.69
C LEU A 71 16.45 -2.39 -16.62
N LYS A 72 17.20 -2.95 -15.66
CA LYS A 72 17.91 -2.18 -14.63
C LYS A 72 18.84 -1.15 -15.26
N MET A 73 19.66 -1.56 -16.23
CA MET A 73 20.55 -0.64 -16.96
C MET A 73 19.79 0.48 -17.68
N ASN A 74 18.66 0.15 -18.31
CA ASN A 74 17.85 1.15 -19.01
C ASN A 74 17.23 2.16 -18.03
N VAL A 75 16.71 1.68 -16.90
CA VAL A 75 16.11 2.55 -15.87
C VAL A 75 17.17 3.44 -15.24
N THR A 76 18.36 2.93 -14.90
CA THR A 76 19.43 3.76 -14.33
C THR A 76 19.90 4.82 -15.33
N LYS A 77 20.03 4.48 -16.61
CA LYS A 77 20.36 5.43 -17.67
C LYS A 77 19.30 6.53 -17.80
N GLN A 78 18.02 6.18 -17.73
CA GLN A 78 16.93 7.16 -17.76
C GLN A 78 16.94 8.06 -16.51
N ALA A 79 17.13 7.49 -15.32
CA ALA A 79 17.22 8.25 -14.08
C ALA A 79 18.40 9.24 -14.11
N GLN A 80 19.56 8.83 -14.61
CA GLN A 80 20.71 9.73 -14.80
C GLN A 80 20.40 10.85 -15.78
N LYS A 81 19.75 10.55 -16.90
CA LYS A 81 19.31 11.56 -17.87
C LYS A 81 18.41 12.61 -17.23
N LEU A 82 17.41 12.18 -16.44
CA LEU A 82 16.50 13.09 -15.74
C LEU A 82 17.23 13.98 -14.72
N LEU A 83 18.23 13.46 -14.01
CA LEU A 83 19.04 14.25 -13.07
C LEU A 83 19.91 15.30 -13.77
N ILE A 84 20.39 15.00 -14.97
CA ILE A 84 21.18 15.96 -15.78
C ILE A 84 20.27 17.02 -16.41
N GLU A 85 19.08 16.62 -16.88
CA GLU A 85 18.11 17.53 -17.52
C GLU A 85 17.33 18.40 -16.52
N ASN A 86 17.21 17.95 -15.27
CA ASN A 86 16.60 18.72 -14.19
C ASN A 86 17.46 18.61 -12.92
N PRO A 87 18.43 19.52 -12.70
CA PRO A 87 19.32 19.49 -11.54
C PRO A 87 18.61 19.86 -10.22
N GLY A 88 17.30 20.12 -10.26
CA GLY A 88 16.48 20.22 -9.04
C GLY A 88 16.38 18.85 -8.34
N PRO A 89 16.22 18.83 -7.00
CA PRO A 89 16.28 17.58 -6.24
C PRO A 89 15.24 16.57 -6.75
N PRO A 90 15.62 15.30 -7.00
CA PRO A 90 14.70 14.28 -7.48
C PRO A 90 13.62 14.03 -6.43
N GLN A 91 12.37 14.38 -6.76
CA GLN A 91 11.21 14.06 -5.92
C GLN A 91 10.79 12.61 -6.12
N PHE A 92 11.68 11.68 -5.81
CA PHE A 92 11.31 10.29 -5.63
C PHE A 92 11.87 9.86 -4.29
N PHE A 93 10.96 9.45 -3.41
CA PHE A 93 11.15 9.05 -2.01
C PHE A 93 11.21 10.18 -0.98
N ALA A 94 10.04 10.73 -0.65
CA ALA A 94 9.73 11.13 0.72
C ALA A 94 8.57 10.26 1.23
N SER A 95 8.90 9.05 1.72
CA SER A 95 7.98 8.21 2.46
C SER A 95 7.85 8.78 3.88
N SER A 96 6.79 9.54 4.13
CA SER A 96 6.34 9.86 5.48
C SER A 96 4.93 9.30 5.65
N SER A 97 4.78 8.42 6.64
CA SER A 97 3.62 7.60 6.94
C SER A 97 2.31 8.38 7.14
N SER A 98 1.35 8.22 6.24
CA SER A 98 0.03 7.58 6.47
C SER A 98 -0.94 7.95 5.34
N GLY A 99 -1.53 6.94 4.71
CA GLY A 99 -2.55 7.10 3.64
C GLY A 99 -1.99 6.92 2.23
N GLY A 100 -1.74 5.67 1.84
CA GLY A 100 -1.27 5.33 0.50
C GLY A 100 -2.27 5.72 -0.59
N ILE A 101 -1.80 6.47 -1.57
CA ILE A 101 -2.50 6.70 -2.83
C ILE A 101 -1.79 5.87 -3.88
N PHE A 102 -2.37 4.73 -4.23
CA PHE A 102 -1.96 3.90 -5.37
C PHE A 102 -2.16 4.70 -6.68
N PRO A 103 -1.32 4.52 -7.70
CA PRO A 103 -1.39 5.31 -8.95
C PRO A 103 -2.59 4.97 -9.87
N TYR A 104 -3.56 4.18 -9.38
CA TYR A 104 -4.78 3.88 -10.10
C TYR A 104 -6.01 4.28 -9.28
N ASP A 105 -6.19 5.57 -9.06
CA ASP A 105 -7.54 6.06 -8.77
C ASP A 105 -7.82 7.36 -9.54
N ARG A 106 -8.43 7.17 -10.71
CA ARG A 106 -9.03 8.23 -11.51
C ARG A 106 -10.43 8.43 -10.94
N LYS A 107 -10.60 9.39 -10.01
CA LYS A 107 -11.77 10.29 -9.94
C LYS A 107 -11.69 11.27 -8.76
N VAL A 108 -12.24 12.46 -9.03
CA VAL A 108 -12.67 13.54 -8.12
C VAL A 108 -11.65 14.66 -7.81
N GLY A 109 -11.79 15.75 -8.56
CA GLY A 109 -12.05 17.08 -7.97
C GLY A 109 -10.86 17.96 -7.53
N GLY A 110 -10.38 18.80 -8.46
CA GLY A 110 -9.94 20.19 -8.23
C GLY A 110 -8.88 20.48 -7.15
N PHE A 111 -7.61 20.62 -7.55
CA PHE A 111 -6.59 21.26 -6.73
C PHE A 111 -6.75 22.80 -6.77
N ASN A 112 -6.85 23.44 -5.60
CA ASN A 112 -6.68 24.89 -5.44
C ASN A 112 -5.38 25.16 -4.64
N PRO A 113 -4.36 25.82 -5.23
CA PRO A 113 -3.03 25.95 -4.62
C PRO A 113 -2.88 27.06 -3.57
N ASN A 114 -3.97 27.75 -3.17
CA ASN A 114 -3.87 28.97 -2.33
C ASN A 114 -4.19 28.81 -0.84
N MET A 115 -4.09 27.62 -0.25
CA MET A 115 -4.21 27.50 1.22
C MET A 115 -2.84 27.42 1.90
N VAL A 116 -2.42 28.56 2.46
CA VAL A 116 -1.27 28.70 3.37
C VAL A 116 -1.58 27.96 4.68
N LEU A 117 -0.75 26.97 5.03
CA LEU A 117 -0.84 26.26 6.32
C LEU A 117 -0.10 27.05 7.42
N PRO A 118 -0.66 27.21 8.63
CA PRO A 118 0.05 27.88 9.73
C PRO A 118 1.20 27.01 10.24
N GLN A 119 2.34 27.66 10.53
CA GLN A 119 3.53 27.03 11.11
C GLN A 119 3.22 26.44 12.49
N TYR A 120 3.49 25.15 12.69
CA TYR A 120 3.41 24.50 13.99
C TYR A 120 4.80 24.39 14.63
N ASP A 121 4.90 24.90 15.85
CA ASP A 121 6.07 24.95 16.71
C ASP A 121 6.49 23.55 17.20
N TYR A 122 7.79 23.27 17.19
CA TYR A 122 8.42 21.96 17.36
C TYR A 122 8.89 21.71 18.81
N ASN A 123 8.04 21.97 19.81
CA ASN A 123 8.39 21.67 21.21
C ASN A 123 7.22 21.10 22.00
N ASN A 124 6.90 19.80 21.80
CA ASN A 124 6.34 18.99 22.89
C ASN A 124 6.63 17.48 22.70
N PRO A 125 7.26 16.79 23.67
CA PRO A 125 7.58 15.37 23.56
C PRO A 125 6.50 14.51 24.24
N GLY A 126 5.67 13.86 23.42
CA GLY A 126 4.71 12.83 23.81
C GLY A 126 3.84 12.64 22.59
N TYR A 127 3.94 11.55 21.83
CA TYR A 127 3.62 10.20 22.26
C TYR A 127 4.50 9.19 21.52
N ARG A 128 5.35 8.46 22.27
CA ARG A 128 5.78 7.11 21.88
C ARG A 128 4.72 6.12 22.36
N ARG A 129 4.12 5.36 21.43
CA ARG A 129 3.99 3.90 21.55
C ARG A 129 3.46 3.32 20.23
N GLY A 130 4.36 2.70 19.45
CA GLY A 130 4.03 1.44 18.78
C GLY A 130 3.88 0.34 19.85
N PHE A 131 3.63 -0.92 19.55
CA PHE A 131 3.84 -1.77 18.38
C PHE A 131 3.00 -3.04 18.65
N PHE A 132 3.16 -4.08 17.81
CA PHE A 132 3.10 -5.53 18.14
C PHE A 132 2.30 -5.99 19.37
#